data_AF-A0A1X4G482-F1
#
_entry.id   AF-A0A1X4G482-F1
#
_cell.length_a   1.000
_cell.length_b   1.000
_cell.length_c   1.000
_cell.angle_alpha   90.00
_cell.angle_beta   90.00
_cell.angle_gamma   90.00
#
_symmetry.space_group_name_H-M   'P 1'
#
loop_
_entity.id
_entity.type
_entity.pdbx_description
1 polymer ?
#
loop_
_entity_poly.entity_id
_entity_poly.type
_entity_poly.pdbx_seq_one_letter_code
_entity_poly.pdbx_strand_id
1 'polypeptide(L)' 'MSKPQITIRLSPSPLQELNNYVELTSTSRTDVVVSAIAQYLGCTDNVPLN' A
#
# COMPACT_ATOMS: atom_id res chain seq x y z
N MET A 1 -4.39 21.81 -1.41
CA MET A 1 -4.18 21.01 -0.19
C MET A 1 -3.18 19.92 -0.53
N SER A 2 -1.95 20.01 -0.03
CA SER A 2 -0.93 18.97 -0.25
C SER A 2 -1.42 17.67 0.42
N LYS A 3 -1.47 16.56 -0.33
CA LYS A 3 -1.81 15.26 0.28
C LYS A 3 -0.75 14.92 1.34
N PRO A 4 -1.13 14.58 2.59
CA PRO A 4 -0.17 14.15 3.59
C PRO A 4 0.58 12.91 3.10
N GLN A 5 1.90 12.90 3.26
CA GLN A 5 2.78 11.81 2.83
C GLN A 5 3.37 11.11 4.06
N ILE A 6 3.51 9.79 3.96
CA ILE A 6 4.16 8.96 4.98
C ILE A 6 5.26 8.17 4.27
N THR A 7 6.46 8.16 4.84
CA THR A 7 7.57 7.33 4.37
C THR A 7 7.65 6.06 5.20
N ILE A 8 7.65 4.90 4.53
CA ILE A 8 7.77 3.59 5.17
C ILE A 8 9.14 3.00 4.80
N ARG A 9 9.86 2.49 5.81
CA ARG A 9 11.11 1.76 5.61
C ARG A 9 10.80 0.26 5.61
N LEU A 10 11.13 -0.42 4.51
CA LEU A 10 10.99 -1.85 4.36
C LEU A 10 12.37 -2.49 4.27
N SER A 11 12.53 -3.68 4.83
CA SER A 11 13.69 -4.52 4.54
C SER A 11 13.65 -5.00 3.08
N PRO A 12 14.79 -5.44 2.50
CA PRO A 12 14.87 -5.76 1.07
C PRO A 12 13.87 -6.82 0.60
N SER A 13 13.63 -7.85 1.41
CA SER A 13 12.73 -8.95 1.05
C SER A 13 11.26 -8.51 0.90
N PRO A 14 10.62 -7.86 1.90
CA PRO A 14 9.27 -7.32 1.76
C PRO A 14 9.13 -6.28 0.64
N LEU A 15 10.17 -5.48 0.38
CA LEU A 15 10.17 -4.53 -0.72
C LEU A 15 10.10 -5.24 -2.08
N GLN A 16 10.84 -6.35 -2.23
CA GLN A 16 10.81 -7.15 -3.45
C GLN A 16 9.45 -7.82 -3.64
N GLU A 17 8.87 -8.39 -2.59
CA GLU A 17 7.52 -8.97 -2.64
C GLU A 17 6.46 -7.95 -3.04
N LEU A 18 6.51 -6.74 -2.46
CA LEU A 18 5.62 -5.64 -2.82
C LEU A 18 5.76 -5.24 -4.30
N ASN A 19 6.98 -5.17 -4.82
CA ASN A 19 7.22 -4.84 -6.23
C ASN A 19 6.68 -5.92 -7.17
N ASN A 20 6.93 -7.20 -6.86
CA ASN A 20 6.40 -8.31 -7.65
C ASN A 20 4.87 -8.30 -7.67
N TYR A 21 4.23 -8.04 -6.52
CA TYR A 21 2.77 -7.98 -6.43
C TYR A 21 2.18 -6.84 -7.27
N VAL A 22 2.80 -5.66 -7.22
CA VAL A 22 2.43 -4.49 -8.04
C VAL A 22 2.52 -4.80 -9.53
N GLU A 23 3.58 -5.49 -9.96
CA GLU A 23 3.75 -5.91 -11.36
C GLU A 23 2.69 -6.93 -11.79
N LEU A 24 2.39 -7.92 -10.95
CA LEU A 24 1.40 -8.97 -11.26
C LEU A 24 -0.04 -8.45 -11.32
N THR A 25 -0.39 -7.49 -10.46
CA THR A 25 -1.77 -7.02 -10.30
C THR A 25 -2.06 -5.72 -11.05
N SER A 26 -1.05 -5.10 -11.69
CA SER A 26 -1.14 -3.78 -12.31
C SER A 26 -1.72 -2.70 -11.36
N THR A 27 -1.58 -2.90 -10.04
CA THR A 27 -2.10 -2.03 -8.99
C THR A 27 -1.00 -1.09 -8.51
N SER A 28 -1.34 0.13 -8.06
CA SER A 28 -0.31 1.05 -7.59
C SER A 28 0.29 0.59 -6.26
N ARG A 29 1.59 0.83 -6.06
CA ARG A 29 2.26 0.55 -4.78
C ARG A 29 1.57 1.24 -3.60
N THR A 30 1.04 2.44 -3.83
CA THR A 30 0.28 3.18 -2.82
C THR A 30 -1.00 2.45 -2.44
N ASP A 31 -1.77 1.97 -3.41
CA ASP A 31 -3.04 1.28 -3.13
C ASP A 31 -2.80 -0.01 -2.38
N VAL A 32 -1.77 -0.78 -2.75
CA VAL A 32 -1.40 -2.01 -2.03
C VAL A 32 -1.05 -1.72 -0.57
N VAL A 33 -0.20 -0.71 -0.33
CA VAL A 33 0.24 -0.35 1.03
C VAL A 33 -0.92 0.20 1.86
N VAL A 34 -1.74 1.07 1.26
CA VAL A 34 -2.91 1.66 1.93
C VAL A 34 -3.94 0.58 2.25
N SER A 35 -4.19 -0.36 1.34
CA SER A 35 -5.07 -1.52 1.56
C SER A 35 -4.58 -2.40 2.70
N ALA A 36 -3.29 -2.73 2.74
CA ALA A 36 -2.70 -3.55 3.78
C ALA A 36 -2.82 -2.88 5.17
N ILE A 37 -2.57 -1.58 5.25
CA ILE A 37 -2.74 -0.80 6.48
C ILE A 37 -4.22 -0.77 6.87
N ALA A 38 -5.14 -0.55 5.93
CA ALA A 38 -6.57 -0.53 6.19
C ALA A 38 -7.07 -1.86 6.74
N GLN A 39 -6.61 -2.96 6.14
CA GLN A 39 -6.94 -4.32 6.56
C GLN A 39 -6.41 -4.60 7.96
N TYR A 40 -5.17 -4.21 8.25
CA TYR A 40 -4.58 -4.34 9.59
C TYR A 40 -5.34 -3.55 10.65
N LEU A 41 -5.81 -2.35 10.31
CA LEU A 41 -6.57 -1.47 11.21
C LEU A 41 -8.07 -1.80 11.29
N GLY A 42 -8.56 -2.73 10.46
CA GLY A 42 -9.99 -3.06 10.38
C GLY A 42 -10.86 -1.94 9.81
N CYS A 43 -10.31 -1.08 8.94
CA CYS A 43 -11.01 0.07 8.37
C CYS A 43 -11.15 0.02 6.84
N THR A 44 -11.06 -1.17 6.24
CA THR A 44 -11.12 -1.41 4.78
C THR A 44 -12.30 -0.73 4.08
N ASP A 45 -13.49 -0.69 4.70
CA ASP A 45 -14.68 -0.08 4.09
C ASP A 45 -14.62 1.46 4.02
N ASN A 46 -13.72 2.07 4.77
CA ASN A 46 -13.58 3.53 4.89
C ASN A 46 -12.42 4.10 4.08
N VAL A 47 -11.69 3.25 3.35
CA VAL A 47 -10.53 3.69 2.57
C VAL A 47 -10.93 3.85 1.11
N PRO A 48 -10.94 5.09 0.57
CA PRO A 48 -11.23 5.34 -0.83
C PRO A 48 -10.00 4.94 -1.65
N LEU A 49 -9.89 3.65 -1.95
CA LEU A 49 -9.01 3.14 -3.01
C LEU A 49 -9.71 3.50 -4.33
N ASN A 50 -9.20 4.54 -4.97
CA ASN A 50 -9.76 5.14 -6.19
C ASN A 50 -9.33 4.37 -7.43
#